data_AF-A0A1H3BWD3-F1
#
_entry.id   AF-A0A1H3BWD3-F1
#
_cell.length_a   1.000
_cell.length_b   1.000
_cell.length_c   1.000
_cell.angle_alpha   90.00
_cell.angle_beta   90.00
_cell.angle_gamma   90.00
#
_symmetry.space_group_name_H-M   'P 1'
#
loop_
_entity.id
_entity.type
_entity.pdbx_description
1 polymer ?
#
loop_
_entity_poly.entity_id
_entity_poly.type
_entity_poly.pdbx_seq_one_letter_code
_entity_poly.pdbx_strand_id
1 'polypeptide(L)' 'MPKRYPVEVKDRAVRMVRDDEGDYGSVTAACVAVGGQLGLARETLRRWVEQAVVDDGTRPGVGPG' A
#
# COMPACT_ATOMS: atom_id res chain seq x y z
N MET A 1 5.58 -20.28 -8.74
CA MET A 1 4.30 -19.54 -8.83
C MET A 1 4.49 -18.18 -8.20
N PRO A 2 4.26 -17.05 -8.90
CA PRO A 2 4.34 -15.75 -8.24
C PRO A 2 3.24 -15.70 -7.17
N LYS A 3 3.63 -15.52 -5.90
CA LYS A 3 2.68 -15.24 -4.81
C LYS A 3 2.03 -13.89 -5.11
N ARG A 4 0.89 -13.93 -5.80
CA ARG A 4 0.09 -12.75 -6.11
C ARG A 4 -0.68 -12.41 -4.85
N TYR A 5 -0.34 -11.30 -4.21
CA TYR A 5 -1.14 -10.81 -3.10
C TYR A 5 -2.53 -10.40 -3.63
N PRO A 6 -3.61 -10.70 -2.90
CA PRO A 6 -4.95 -10.22 -3.27
C PRO A 6 -4.95 -8.70 -3.38
N VAL A 7 -5.73 -8.16 -4.31
CA VAL A 7 -5.90 -6.70 -4.45
C VAL A 7 -6.43 -6.08 -3.15
N GLU A 8 -7.28 -6.79 -2.43
CA GLU A 8 -7.84 -6.37 -1.13
C GLU A 8 -6.76 -6.19 -0.07
N VAL A 9 -5.75 -7.08 -0.04
CA VAL A 9 -4.61 -6.96 0.88
C VAL A 9 -3.77 -5.75 0.52
N LYS A 10 -3.53 -5.54 -0.78
CA LYS A 10 -2.79 -4.38 -1.26
C LYS A 10 -3.50 -3.07 -0.90
N ASP A 11 -4.79 -2.97 -1.22
CA ASP A 11 -5.59 -1.77 -0.99
C ASP A 11 -5.66 -1.41 0.50
N ARG A 12 -5.94 -2.41 1.34
CA ARG A 12 -5.92 -2.26 2.79
C ARG A 12 -4.56 -1.77 3.30
N ALA A 13 -3.47 -2.38 2.83
CA ALA A 13 -2.13 -2.02 3.28
C ALA A 13 -1.74 -0.60 2.85
N VAL A 14 -2.08 -0.20 1.62
CA VAL A 14 -1.87 1.17 1.12
C VAL A 14 -2.66 2.17 1.94
N ARG A 15 -3.94 1.88 2.23
CA ARG A 15 -4.79 2.75 3.04
C ARG A 15 -4.23 2.93 4.45
N MET A 16 -3.78 1.85 5.09
CA MET A 16 -3.14 1.94 6.41
C MET A 16 -1.89 2.81 6.36
N VAL A 17 -0.99 2.62 5.38
CA VAL A 17 0.22 3.44 5.28
C VAL A 17 -0.10 4.92 5.07
N ARG A 18 -1.13 5.25 4.29
CA ARG A 18 -1.57 6.64 4.07
C ARG A 18 -2.26 7.28 5.29
N ASP A 19 -2.88 6.47 6.14
CA ASP A 19 -3.46 6.94 7.41
C ASP A 19 -2.34 7.21 8.42
N ASP A 20 -1.40 6.27 8.53
CA ASP A 20 -0.24 6.33 9.43
C ASP A 20 0.86 7.31 8.96
N GLU A 21 0.92 7.70 7.68
CA GLU A 21 1.97 8.64 7.21
C GLU A 21 1.90 9.99 7.92
N GLY A 22 0.67 10.43 8.27
CA GLY A 22 0.44 11.67 9.00
C GLY A 22 0.88 11.60 10.47
N ASP A 23 0.77 10.42 11.09
CA ASP A 23 1.15 10.19 12.48
C ASP A 23 2.67 10.00 12.62
N TYR A 24 3.28 9.23 11.72
CA TYR A 24 4.73 8.95 11.75
C TYR A 24 5.60 9.99 11.03
N GLY A 25 5.00 10.96 10.34
CA GLY A 25 5.70 12.06 9.64
C GLY A 25 6.49 11.63 8.41
N SER A 26 6.39 10.37 7.97
CA SER A 26 7.05 9.86 6.76
C SER A 26 6.47 8.52 6.31
N VAL A 27 6.24 8.38 4.99
CA VAL A 27 5.78 7.13 4.34
C VAL A 27 6.68 5.93 4.69
N THR A 28 7.99 6.13 4.80
CA THR A 28 8.94 5.07 5.17
C THR A 28 8.68 4.52 6.57
N ALA A 29 8.41 5.40 7.54
CA ALA A 29 8.14 4.99 8.92
C ALA A 29 6.80 4.26 9.02
N ALA A 30 5.75 4.79 8.37
CA ALA A 30 4.46 4.13 8.25
C ALA A 30 4.57 2.75 7.55
N CYS A 31 5.36 2.62 6.48
CA CYS A 31 5.60 1.33 5.83
C CYS A 31 6.28 0.31 6.75
N VAL A 32 7.18 0.73 7.64
CA VAL A 32 7.83 -0.18 8.60
C VAL A 32 6.83 -0.65 9.66
N ALA A 33 6.04 0.26 10.22
CA ALA A 33 5.01 -0.05 11.20
C ALA A 33 3.94 -1.01 10.63
N VAL A 34 3.32 -0.63 9.50
CA VAL A 34 2.30 -1.44 8.81
C VAL A 34 2.89 -2.76 8.31
N GLY A 35 4.14 -2.76 7.87
CA GLY A 35 4.85 -3.97 7.46
C GLY A 35 5.00 -4.97 8.61
N GLY A 36 5.32 -4.50 9.81
CA GLY A 36 5.35 -5.32 11.02
C GLY A 36 3.98 -5.90 11.39
N GLN A 37 2.91 -5.12 11.22
CA GLN A 37 1.54 -5.57 11.53
C GLN A 37 1.00 -6.61 10.55
N LEU A 38 1.29 -6.45 9.26
CA LEU A 38 0.79 -7.33 8.19
C LEU A 38 1.76 -8.47 7.82
N GLY A 39 2.97 -8.47 8.37
CA GLY A 39 4.02 -9.41 7.98
C GLY A 39 4.53 -9.17 6.55
N LEU A 40 4.49 -7.92 6.09
CA LEU A 40 4.88 -7.52 4.74
C LEU A 40 6.20 -6.75 4.76
N ALA A 41 7.01 -6.94 3.71
CA ALA A 41 8.24 -6.18 3.54
C ALA A 41 7.93 -4.70 3.25
N ARG A 42 8.70 -3.78 3.87
CA ARG A 42 8.57 -2.33 3.66
C ARG A 42 8.62 -1.92 2.18
N GLU A 43 9.47 -2.58 1.39
CA GLU A 43 9.63 -2.27 -0.04
C GLU A 43 8.41 -2.66 -0.86
N THR A 44 7.72 -3.74 -0.47
CA THR A 44 6.45 -4.13 -1.08
C THR A 44 5.39 -3.07 -0.83
N LEU A 45 5.27 -2.61 0.43
CA LEU A 45 4.32 -1.56 0.82
C LEU A 45 4.60 -0.25 0.09
N ARG A 46 5.87 0.19 0.06
CA ARG A 46 6.26 1.41 -0.65
C ARG A 46 5.88 1.34 -2.13
N ARG A 47 6.20 0.25 -2.83
CA ARG A 47 5.81 0.06 -4.23
C ARG A 47 4.30 0.10 -4.42
N TRP A 48 3.53 -0.45 -3.48
CA TRP A 48 2.08 -0.40 -3.55
C TRP A 48 1.51 0.99 -3.35
N VAL A 49 2.07 1.77 -2.42
CA VAL A 49 1.68 3.17 -2.17
C VAL A 49 2.01 4.03 -3.39
N GLU A 50 3.23 3.90 -3.96
CA GLU A 50 3.62 4.61 -5.19
C GLU A 50 2.69 4.23 -6.35
N GLN A 51 2.40 2.94 -6.52
CA GLN A 51 1.47 2.48 -7.55
C GLN A 51 0.06 3.05 -7.33
N ALA A 52 -0.40 3.18 -6.09
CA ALA A 52 -1.71 3.73 -5.78
C ALA A 52 -1.78 5.25 -5.98
N VAL A 53 -0.68 6.00 -5.81
CA VAL A 53 -0.64 7.43 -6.19
C VAL A 53 -0.74 7.59 -7.72
N VAL A 54 -0.01 6.75 -8.47
CA VAL A 54 -0.15 6.72 -9.93
C VAL A 54 -1.57 6.33 -10.33
N ASP A 55 -2.17 5.36 -9.65
CA ASP A 55 -3.52 4.89 -9.93
C ASP A 55 -4.58 5.96 -9.65
N ASP A 56 -4.48 6.63 -8.51
CA ASP A 56 -5.36 7.72 -8.10
C ASP A 56 -5.28 8.92 -9.05
N GLY A 57 -4.07 9.23 -9.52
CA GLY A 57 -3.85 10.26 -10.54
C GLY A 57 -4.21 9.83 -11.98
N THR A 58 -4.32 8.53 -12.25
CA THR A 58 -4.48 7.98 -13.62
C THR A 58 -5.84 7.32 -13.87
N ARG A 59 -6.62 6.91 -12.86
CA ARG A 59 -7.84 6.11 -13.07
C ARG A 59 -9.13 6.76 -12.55
N PRO A 60 -10.02 7.19 -13.46
CA PRO A 60 -11.44 6.84 -13.36
C PRO A 60 -11.61 5.35 -13.77
N GLY A 61 -11.72 4.47 -12.77
CA GLY A 61 -12.31 3.13 -12.88
C GLY A 61 -11.48 2.05 -13.59
N VAL A 62 -11.14 0.98 -12.88
CA VAL A 62 -11.47 -0.39 -13.31
C VAL A 62 -11.54 -1.28 -12.07
N GLY A 63 -12.76 -1.60 -11.64
CA GLY A 63 -13.02 -2.82 -10.88
C GLY A 63 -13.07 -4.00 -11.86
N PRO A 64 -12.65 -5.22 -11.45
CA PRO A 64 -12.73 -6.37 -12.32
C PRO A 64 -14.18 -6.84 -12.44
N GLY A 65 -14.69 -6.92 -13.67
CA GLY A 65 -15.83 -7.75 -14.05
C GLY A 65 -15.32 -9.00 -14.75
#